data_AF-A0A6A3K745-F1
#
_entry.id   AF-A0A6A3K745-F1
#
_cell.length_a   1.000
_cell.length_b   1.000
_cell.length_c   1.000
_cell.angle_alpha   90.00
_cell.angle_beta   90.00
_cell.angle_gamma   90.00
#
_symmetry.space_group_name_H-M   'P 1'
#
loop_
_entity.id
_entity.type
_entity.pdbx_description
1 polymer ?
#
loop_
_entity_poly.entity_id
_entity_poly.type
_entity_poly.pdbx_seq_one_letter_code
_entity_poly.pdbx_strand_id
1 'polypeptide(L)'
;MLSTQWEGTRRFNLSMRSHFPIFMANNFELDHAYLRQAVGGPLTEAMAHLAMLQPEDPVDFLGNYLLKHVANVEEQQQLQARKEERQRSGLSTPLANARQQLSGAIDETTDQQLHQLDWEKLLEEETQVHAQLHTQPSVALVFQRFLEWMCSALNAEEAYIGRKCVDPQGNSVVHFVASSKHPESAVVDKFVAQPTDEGDEEGVRRGIGVTFDVFKEISPLGEDGGPAFEAEGNPLPAAPPKFVHVENVLREPRVKFFGVPKLGALLTRAGQYKSYLHADVFNESNSEEPNVLEQWIVFSVDTMGQARAFTRKEIDRFRHATELFLTTLEEKERALYMKDHEQRVSSDEPLLREFLVAFAAQVAVQEENLAAQFPAPAEGEELSEVAQQQRATKEAELRLSFLTILLVSHIPTLSIASTRVVPFKPLVLSTFAAGLELLGYARRELYNPATGLPSWDKISPLLGEAMLTACLNAFESSLTSMSTLVEADSTSARGLRSIRNALPATPAAVSKAKQTLADIVKADVDSASPVASCFYVWALAVVARAENLTAMAEQAQQLEDEATAAAAEAAAAAEDA
;
A
#
# COMPACT_ATOMS: atom_id res chain seq x y z
N MET A 1 29.31 34.52 -40.67
CA MET A 1 30.49 34.45 -41.56
C MET A 1 30.62 33.02 -42.06
N LEU A 2 30.75 32.86 -43.39
CA LEU A 2 30.94 31.60 -44.17
C LEU A 2 29.69 30.68 -44.18
N SER A 3 28.77 30.66 -45.16
CA SER A 3 28.80 30.68 -46.64
C SER A 3 29.51 29.50 -47.29
N THR A 4 28.73 28.55 -47.84
CA THR A 4 28.99 27.96 -49.16
C THR A 4 27.73 27.30 -49.74
N GLN A 5 27.29 27.85 -50.87
CA GLN A 5 26.30 27.34 -51.84
C GLN A 5 26.75 26.02 -52.47
N TRP A 6 25.82 25.23 -53.03
CA TRP A 6 26.01 24.55 -54.32
C TRP A 6 24.65 24.31 -55.00
N GLU A 7 24.39 25.06 -56.08
CA GLU A 7 23.29 24.86 -57.05
C GLU A 7 23.76 23.95 -58.19
N GLY A 8 22.83 23.21 -58.81
CA GLY A 8 23.14 22.35 -59.96
C GLY A 8 21.92 21.97 -60.80
N THR A 9 21.31 22.95 -61.46
CA THR A 9 20.23 22.78 -62.44
C THR A 9 20.78 22.36 -63.81
N ARG A 10 20.26 21.29 -64.44
CA ARG A 10 20.22 21.15 -65.92
C ARG A 10 18.96 20.45 -66.40
N ARG A 11 18.18 21.18 -67.21
CA ARG A 11 17.18 20.67 -68.17
C ARG A 11 17.89 20.19 -69.45
N PHE A 12 17.38 19.16 -70.13
CA PHE A 12 17.28 19.12 -71.59
C PHE A 12 16.22 18.12 -72.07
N ASN A 13 15.78 18.36 -73.31
CA ASN A 13 14.51 18.03 -73.97
C ASN A 13 14.33 16.60 -74.55
N LEU A 14 13.07 16.33 -74.89
CA LEU A 14 12.49 15.31 -75.78
C LEU A 14 13.32 14.91 -77.02
N SER A 15 13.22 13.64 -77.44
CA SER A 15 12.61 13.23 -78.74
C SER A 15 12.60 11.70 -78.96
N MET A 16 11.57 11.24 -79.66
CA MET A 16 11.21 9.86 -80.04
C MET A 16 12.26 9.11 -80.89
N ARG A 17 12.32 7.76 -80.77
CA ARG A 17 11.85 6.78 -81.79
C ARG A 17 12.29 5.33 -81.51
N SER A 18 11.31 4.42 -81.62
CA SER A 18 11.34 3.04 -82.12
C SER A 18 12.39 2.04 -81.60
N HIS A 19 11.92 0.95 -80.95
CA HIS A 19 11.98 -0.43 -81.47
C HIS A 19 11.20 -1.37 -80.53
N PHE A 20 10.19 -2.07 -81.08
CA PHE A 20 9.47 -3.16 -80.42
C PHE A 20 10.32 -4.44 -80.49
N PRO A 21 10.62 -5.11 -79.36
CA PRO A 21 10.92 -6.53 -79.38
C PRO A 21 9.62 -7.31 -79.11
N ILE A 22 9.21 -8.10 -80.09
CA ILE A 22 8.21 -9.16 -79.89
C ILE A 22 8.88 -10.23 -79.03
N PHE A 23 8.68 -10.15 -77.71
CA PHE A 23 8.94 -11.26 -76.80
C PHE A 23 7.70 -12.15 -76.78
N MET A 24 7.87 -13.41 -77.17
CA MET A 24 6.95 -14.48 -76.76
C MET A 24 7.03 -14.59 -75.24
N ALA A 25 6.18 -13.84 -74.53
CA ALA A 25 5.98 -14.01 -73.10
C ALA A 25 5.49 -15.44 -72.88
N ASN A 26 6.26 -16.19 -72.10
CA ASN A 26 5.88 -17.52 -71.65
C ASN A 26 4.50 -17.40 -70.96
N ASN A 27 3.52 -18.19 -71.38
CA ASN A 27 2.16 -18.22 -70.79
C ASN A 27 2.18 -18.30 -69.25
N PHE A 28 3.25 -18.85 -68.64
CA PHE A 28 3.45 -18.88 -67.20
C PHE A 28 3.55 -17.50 -66.51
N GLU A 29 4.12 -16.48 -67.15
CA GLU A 29 4.22 -15.15 -66.54
C GLU A 29 2.88 -14.42 -66.53
N LEU A 30 2.04 -14.65 -67.55
CA LEU A 30 0.68 -14.13 -67.63
C LEU A 30 -0.21 -14.75 -66.54
N ASP A 31 -0.11 -16.05 -66.31
CA ASP A 31 -0.87 -16.74 -65.27
C ASP A 31 -0.44 -16.29 -63.86
N HIS A 32 0.86 -16.11 -63.61
CA HIS A 32 1.35 -15.64 -62.32
C HIS A 32 0.96 -14.18 -62.05
N ALA A 33 1.03 -13.32 -63.06
CA ALA A 33 0.56 -11.93 -62.96
C ALA A 33 -0.95 -11.87 -62.68
N TYR A 34 -1.73 -12.70 -63.36
CA TYR A 34 -3.18 -12.79 -63.15
C TYR A 34 -3.52 -13.25 -61.73
N LEU A 35 -2.90 -14.32 -61.22
CA LEU A 35 -3.15 -14.80 -59.85
C LEU A 35 -2.75 -13.75 -58.80
N ARG A 36 -1.61 -13.10 -58.97
CA ARG A 36 -1.16 -12.05 -58.04
C ARG A 36 -2.12 -10.86 -58.01
N GLN A 37 -2.66 -10.48 -59.17
CA GLN A 37 -3.60 -9.36 -59.28
C GLN A 37 -5.01 -9.72 -58.80
N ALA A 38 -5.51 -10.92 -59.12
CA ALA A 38 -6.89 -11.32 -58.84
C ALA A 38 -7.11 -11.79 -57.40
N VAL A 39 -6.17 -12.55 -56.83
CA VAL A 39 -6.33 -13.16 -55.49
C VAL A 39 -5.26 -12.76 -54.49
N GLY A 40 -4.17 -12.13 -54.93
CA GLY A 40 -3.02 -11.82 -54.08
C GLY A 40 -3.36 -10.93 -52.88
N GLY A 41 -4.16 -9.87 -53.09
CA GLY A 41 -4.59 -8.97 -52.01
C GLY A 41 -5.45 -9.67 -50.96
N PRO A 42 -6.64 -10.19 -51.33
CA PRO A 42 -7.55 -10.86 -50.40
C PRO A 42 -6.90 -12.04 -49.67
N LEU A 43 -6.06 -12.82 -50.35
CA LEU A 43 -5.35 -13.94 -49.74
C LEU A 43 -4.31 -13.48 -48.72
N THR A 44 -3.59 -12.38 -48.99
CA THR A 44 -2.60 -11.83 -48.04
C THR A 44 -3.28 -11.32 -46.77
N GLU A 45 -4.42 -10.63 -46.92
CA GLU A 45 -5.22 -10.15 -45.79
C GLU A 45 -5.77 -11.32 -44.95
N ALA A 46 -6.32 -12.34 -45.62
CA ALA A 46 -6.81 -13.54 -44.96
C ALA A 46 -5.71 -14.30 -44.21
N MET A 47 -4.49 -14.36 -44.75
CA MET A 47 -3.31 -14.93 -44.08
C MET A 47 -2.86 -14.12 -42.86
N ALA A 48 -2.95 -12.79 -42.90
CA ALA A 48 -2.70 -11.96 -41.74
C ALA A 48 -3.72 -12.24 -40.61
N HIS A 49 -5.01 -12.36 -40.95
CA HIS A 49 -6.05 -12.74 -40.01
C HIS A 49 -5.88 -14.14 -39.45
N LEU A 50 -5.47 -15.10 -40.28
CA LEU A 50 -5.15 -16.45 -39.85
C LEU A 50 -4.01 -16.45 -38.82
N ALA A 51 -2.95 -15.67 -39.06
CA ALA A 51 -1.80 -15.57 -38.16
C ALA A 51 -2.18 -14.95 -36.80
N MET A 52 -3.13 -14.00 -36.79
CA MET A 52 -3.63 -13.36 -35.57
C MET A 52 -4.55 -14.27 -34.75
N LEU A 53 -5.46 -14.99 -35.41
CA LEU A 53 -6.55 -15.72 -34.75
C LEU A 53 -6.23 -17.20 -34.46
N GLN A 54 -5.28 -17.79 -35.20
CA GLN A 54 -4.85 -19.20 -35.06
C GLN A 54 -6.02 -20.19 -34.87
N PRO A 55 -6.99 -20.24 -35.80
CA PRO A 55 -8.15 -21.13 -35.69
C PRO A 55 -7.74 -22.62 -35.77
N GLU A 56 -8.56 -23.50 -35.19
CA GLU A 56 -8.29 -24.95 -35.17
C GLU A 56 -8.25 -25.58 -36.57
N ASP A 57 -9.10 -25.12 -37.48
CA ASP A 57 -9.04 -25.47 -38.91
C ASP A 57 -8.66 -24.24 -39.76
N PRO A 58 -7.38 -24.10 -40.14
CA PRO A 58 -6.91 -22.94 -40.88
C PRO A 58 -7.41 -22.89 -42.32
N VAL A 59 -7.80 -24.04 -42.90
CA VAL A 59 -8.27 -24.12 -44.29
C VAL A 59 -9.73 -23.72 -44.36
N ASP A 60 -10.56 -24.22 -43.45
CA ASP A 60 -11.97 -23.85 -43.38
C ASP A 60 -12.14 -22.36 -43.04
N PHE A 61 -11.35 -21.84 -42.10
CA PHE A 61 -11.32 -20.41 -41.79
C PHE A 61 -10.96 -19.56 -43.01
N LEU A 62 -9.92 -19.96 -43.75
CA LEU A 62 -9.49 -19.25 -44.95
C LEU A 62 -10.57 -19.24 -46.03
N GLY A 63 -11.24 -20.37 -46.25
CA GLY A 63 -12.36 -20.49 -47.20
C GLY A 63 -13.52 -19.56 -46.83
N ASN A 64 -13.95 -19.60 -45.57
CA ASN A 64 -15.03 -18.75 -45.06
C ASN A 64 -14.68 -17.26 -45.12
N TYR A 65 -13.42 -16.90 -44.84
CA TYR A 65 -12.94 -15.53 -44.93
C TYR A 65 -13.01 -15.01 -46.38
N LEU A 66 -12.53 -15.79 -47.35
CA LEU A 66 -12.55 -15.38 -48.77
C LEU A 66 -13.98 -15.28 -49.32
N LEU A 67 -14.90 -16.17 -48.93
CA LEU A 67 -16.31 -16.07 -49.29
C LEU A 67 -16.95 -14.80 -48.72
N LYS A 68 -16.66 -14.47 -47.46
CA LYS A 68 -17.11 -13.23 -46.83
C LYS A 68 -16.53 -11.99 -47.51
N HIS A 69 -15.26 -12.03 -47.91
CA HIS A 69 -14.62 -10.95 -48.64
C HIS A 69 -15.32 -10.68 -49.98
N VAL A 70 -15.64 -11.73 -50.75
CA VAL A 70 -16.39 -11.58 -52.02
C VAL A 70 -17.78 -10.97 -51.77
N ALA A 71 -18.52 -11.45 -50.77
CA ALA A 71 -19.82 -10.88 -50.41
C ALA A 71 -19.73 -9.39 -50.04
N ASN A 72 -18.70 -9.00 -49.26
CA ASN A 72 -18.46 -7.61 -48.90
C ASN A 72 -18.12 -6.74 -50.12
N VAL A 73 -17.31 -7.26 -51.05
CA VAL A 73 -16.96 -6.55 -52.29
C VAL A 73 -18.18 -6.36 -53.18
N GLU A 74 -19.04 -7.38 -53.32
CA GLU A 74 -20.30 -7.27 -54.05
C GLU A 74 -21.25 -6.25 -53.41
N GLU A 75 -21.36 -6.25 -52.07
CA GLU A 75 -22.16 -5.26 -51.34
C GLU A 75 -21.61 -3.85 -51.54
N GLN A 76 -20.29 -3.68 -51.49
CA GLN A 76 -19.64 -2.40 -51.72
C GLN A 76 -19.85 -1.91 -53.16
N GLN A 77 -19.77 -2.80 -54.15
CA GLN A 77 -20.08 -2.49 -55.55
C GLN A 77 -21.57 -2.12 -55.72
N GLN A 78 -22.49 -2.81 -55.06
CA GLN A 78 -23.92 -2.45 -55.08
C GLN A 78 -24.17 -1.08 -54.44
N LEU A 79 -23.50 -0.78 -53.31
CA LEU A 79 -23.59 0.52 -52.68
C LEU A 79 -23.01 1.62 -53.58
N GLN A 80 -21.92 1.34 -54.27
CA GLN A 80 -21.30 2.26 -55.21
C GLN A 80 -22.15 2.47 -56.46
N ALA A 81 -22.74 1.40 -57.03
CA ALA A 81 -23.71 1.49 -58.11
C ALA A 81 -24.96 2.28 -57.69
N ARG A 82 -25.48 2.07 -56.46
CA ARG A 82 -26.57 2.87 -55.90
C ARG A 82 -26.17 4.34 -55.72
N LYS A 83 -24.93 4.64 -55.32
CA LYS A 83 -24.42 6.01 -55.22
C LYS A 83 -24.29 6.68 -56.59
N GLU A 84 -23.79 5.96 -57.59
CA GLU A 84 -23.65 6.44 -58.96
C GLU A 84 -25.02 6.62 -59.65
N GLU A 85 -25.96 5.70 -59.41
CA GLU A 85 -27.34 5.82 -59.89
C GLU A 85 -28.04 7.03 -59.28
N ARG A 86 -27.84 7.29 -57.97
CA ARG A 86 -28.31 8.51 -57.29
C ARG A 86 -27.68 9.79 -57.84
N GLN A 87 -26.41 9.74 -58.23
CA GLN A 87 -25.72 10.89 -58.83
C GLN A 87 -26.15 11.13 -60.29
N ARG A 88 -26.45 10.07 -61.05
CA ARG A 88 -26.98 10.16 -62.42
C ARG A 88 -28.44 10.60 -62.46
N SER A 89 -29.26 10.18 -61.50
CA SER A 89 -30.67 10.54 -61.42
C SER A 89 -30.89 11.92 -60.79
N GLY A 90 -30.22 12.98 -61.29
CA GLY A 90 -30.26 14.38 -60.79
C GLY A 90 -31.64 15.08 -60.74
N LEU A 91 -32.72 14.33 -60.57
CA LEU A 91 -34.06 14.74 -60.19
C LEU A 91 -34.37 14.10 -58.82
N SER A 92 -33.85 14.71 -57.74
CA SER A 92 -34.31 14.39 -56.40
C SER A 92 -35.76 14.80 -56.26
N THR A 93 -36.67 13.83 -56.33
CA THR A 93 -38.04 14.06 -55.89
C THR A 93 -37.99 14.28 -54.36
N PRO A 94 -38.53 15.39 -53.83
CA PRO A 94 -38.45 15.74 -52.40
C PRO A 94 -38.99 14.65 -51.46
N LEU A 95 -39.84 13.77 -51.98
CA LEU A 95 -40.48 12.70 -51.23
C LEU A 95 -39.55 11.52 -50.88
N ALA A 96 -38.53 11.24 -51.71
CA ALA A 96 -37.61 10.11 -51.49
C ALA A 96 -36.53 10.45 -50.45
N ASN A 97 -36.08 11.70 -50.41
CA ASN A 97 -35.15 12.19 -49.38
C ASN A 97 -35.83 12.26 -47.99
N ALA A 98 -37.12 12.60 -47.93
CA ALA A 98 -37.87 12.59 -46.68
C ALA A 98 -37.99 11.19 -46.06
N ARG A 99 -38.16 10.14 -46.87
CA ARG A 99 -38.33 8.77 -46.37
C ARG A 99 -37.04 8.12 -45.88
N GLN A 100 -35.89 8.47 -46.47
CA GLN A 100 -34.60 7.92 -46.05
C GLN A 100 -33.97 8.70 -44.89
N GLN A 101 -34.28 10.00 -44.74
CA GLN A 101 -33.97 10.75 -43.53
C GLN A 101 -34.78 10.23 -42.32
N LEU A 102 -36.00 9.74 -42.52
CA LEU A 102 -36.81 9.16 -41.44
C LEU A 102 -36.31 7.78 -40.97
N SER A 103 -35.72 6.94 -41.83
CA SER A 103 -35.25 5.61 -41.40
C SER A 103 -33.85 5.62 -40.76
N GLY A 104 -32.92 6.46 -41.23
CA GLY A 104 -31.60 6.60 -40.61
C GLY A 104 -31.60 7.44 -39.33
N ALA A 105 -32.48 8.44 -39.25
CA ALA A 105 -32.61 9.25 -38.04
C ALA A 105 -33.24 8.46 -36.87
N ILE A 106 -34.07 7.44 -37.13
CA ILE A 106 -34.67 6.65 -36.05
C ILE A 106 -33.62 5.75 -35.36
N ASP A 107 -32.72 5.10 -36.11
CA ASP A 107 -31.68 4.26 -35.50
C ASP A 107 -30.61 5.09 -34.78
N GLU A 108 -30.13 6.19 -35.37
CA GLU A 108 -29.14 7.07 -34.71
C GLU A 108 -29.71 7.79 -33.48
N THR A 109 -31.00 8.17 -33.49
CA THR A 109 -31.63 8.77 -32.30
C THR A 109 -31.90 7.75 -31.20
N THR A 110 -32.16 6.48 -31.55
CA THR A 110 -32.36 5.42 -30.54
C THR A 110 -31.03 5.09 -29.85
N ASP A 111 -29.92 5.02 -30.59
CA ASP A 111 -28.59 4.78 -30.02
C ASP A 111 -28.11 5.94 -29.14
N GLN A 112 -28.37 7.19 -29.55
CA GLN A 112 -28.08 8.36 -28.71
C GLN A 112 -28.92 8.39 -27.43
N GLN A 113 -30.21 8.05 -27.50
CA GLN A 113 -31.07 7.96 -26.33
C GLN A 113 -30.64 6.85 -25.38
N LEU A 114 -30.27 5.67 -25.91
CA LEU A 114 -29.75 4.57 -25.09
C LEU A 114 -28.43 4.95 -24.41
N HIS A 115 -27.51 5.60 -25.14
CA HIS A 115 -26.26 6.09 -24.56
C HIS A 115 -26.51 7.14 -23.47
N GLN A 116 -27.49 8.03 -23.67
CA GLN A 116 -27.85 9.04 -22.67
C GLN A 116 -28.43 8.41 -21.41
N LEU A 117 -29.34 7.42 -21.54
CA LEU A 117 -29.89 6.69 -20.41
C LEU A 117 -28.81 5.89 -19.65
N ASP A 118 -27.90 5.26 -20.38
CA ASP A 118 -26.74 4.57 -19.79
C ASP A 118 -25.84 5.53 -18.99
N TRP A 119 -25.62 6.74 -19.52
CA TRP A 119 -24.83 7.78 -18.86
C TRP A 119 -25.52 8.34 -17.62
N GLU A 120 -26.82 8.65 -17.69
CA GLU A 120 -27.61 9.13 -16.56
C GLU A 120 -27.63 8.10 -15.43
N LYS A 121 -27.84 6.82 -15.76
CA LYS A 121 -27.79 5.73 -14.78
C LYS A 121 -26.41 5.62 -14.12
N LEU A 122 -25.34 5.76 -14.89
CA LEU A 122 -23.98 5.71 -14.37
C LEU A 122 -23.70 6.89 -13.42
N LEU A 123 -24.19 8.08 -13.73
CA LEU A 123 -24.07 9.26 -12.88
C LEU A 123 -24.88 9.14 -11.59
N GLU A 124 -26.07 8.54 -11.64
CA GLU A 124 -26.89 8.24 -10.46
C GLU A 124 -26.19 7.24 -9.54
N GLU A 125 -25.64 6.15 -10.10
CA GLU A 125 -24.86 5.15 -9.36
C GLU A 125 -23.65 5.81 -8.68
N GLU A 126 -22.92 6.67 -9.40
CA GLU A 126 -21.76 7.39 -8.84
C GLU A 126 -22.14 8.35 -7.73
N THR A 127 -23.22 9.11 -7.90
CA THR A 127 -23.74 10.02 -6.87
C THR A 127 -24.15 9.26 -5.61
N GLN A 128 -24.79 8.10 -5.78
CA GLN A 128 -25.18 7.24 -4.68
C GLN A 128 -23.96 6.71 -3.92
N VAL A 129 -22.96 6.20 -4.64
CA VAL A 129 -21.73 5.68 -4.03
C VAL A 129 -20.96 6.81 -3.35
N HIS A 130 -20.84 7.97 -3.98
CA HIS A 130 -20.21 9.14 -3.40
C HIS A 130 -20.84 9.50 -2.04
N ALA A 131 -22.17 9.56 -1.97
CA ALA A 131 -22.88 9.79 -0.71
C ALA A 131 -22.59 8.68 0.33
N GLN A 132 -22.57 7.42 -0.08
CA GLN A 132 -22.26 6.30 0.82
C GLN A 132 -20.85 6.36 1.37
N LEU A 133 -19.85 6.73 0.55
CA LEU A 133 -18.46 6.87 0.99
C LEU A 133 -18.32 7.97 2.05
N HIS A 134 -18.99 9.11 1.87
CA HIS A 134 -18.97 10.20 2.85
C HIS A 134 -19.57 9.81 4.21
N THR A 135 -20.57 8.93 4.23
CA THR A 135 -21.20 8.46 5.48
C THR A 135 -20.35 7.48 6.29
N GLN A 136 -19.30 6.88 5.72
CA GLN A 136 -18.49 5.89 6.44
C GLN A 136 -17.72 6.54 7.60
N PRO A 137 -17.55 5.87 8.76
CA PRO A 137 -16.91 6.48 9.91
C PRO A 137 -15.38 6.51 9.84
N SER A 138 -14.75 5.71 8.97
CA SER A 138 -13.30 5.61 8.86
C SER A 138 -12.83 5.45 7.41
N VAL A 139 -11.58 5.82 7.12
CA VAL A 139 -10.97 5.67 5.80
C VAL A 139 -10.87 4.21 5.37
N ALA A 140 -10.62 3.28 6.30
CA ALA A 140 -10.59 1.85 6.00
C ALA A 140 -11.92 1.35 5.43
N LEU A 141 -13.06 1.80 5.99
CA LEU A 141 -14.39 1.46 5.49
C LEU A 141 -14.70 2.15 4.17
N VAL A 142 -14.21 3.38 3.95
CA VAL A 142 -14.28 4.05 2.64
C VAL A 142 -13.56 3.23 1.57
N PHE A 143 -12.36 2.74 1.87
CA PHE A 143 -11.59 1.90 0.96
C PHE A 143 -12.35 0.63 0.62
N GLN A 144 -12.86 -0.07 1.65
CA GLN A 144 -13.61 -1.30 1.47
C GLN A 144 -14.86 -1.08 0.59
N ARG A 145 -15.71 -0.10 0.92
CA ARG A 145 -16.95 0.18 0.18
C ARG A 145 -16.70 0.56 -1.27
N PHE A 146 -15.67 1.36 -1.52
CA PHE A 146 -15.29 1.72 -2.86
C PHE A 146 -14.79 0.51 -3.68
N LEU A 147 -13.97 -0.36 -3.08
CA LEU A 147 -13.47 -1.56 -3.73
C LEU A 147 -14.58 -2.57 -4.02
N GLU A 148 -15.52 -2.78 -3.09
CA GLU A 148 -16.73 -3.61 -3.30
C GLU A 148 -17.54 -3.11 -4.51
N TRP A 149 -17.82 -1.80 -4.56
CA TRP A 149 -18.53 -1.20 -5.67
C TRP A 149 -17.76 -1.32 -6.98
N MET A 150 -16.46 -0.99 -7.00
CA MET A 150 -15.63 -1.05 -8.20
C MET A 150 -15.55 -2.46 -8.76
N CYS A 151 -15.42 -3.47 -7.89
CA CYS A 151 -15.39 -4.87 -8.29
C CYS A 151 -16.68 -5.26 -9.03
N SER A 152 -17.84 -4.87 -8.49
CA SER A 152 -19.15 -5.08 -9.11
C SER A 152 -19.30 -4.29 -10.42
N ALA A 153 -18.95 -3.01 -10.41
CA ALA A 153 -19.09 -2.08 -11.53
C ALA A 153 -18.27 -2.46 -12.76
N LEU A 154 -17.14 -3.15 -12.57
CA LEU A 154 -16.22 -3.61 -13.62
C LEU A 154 -16.31 -5.12 -13.87
N ASN A 155 -17.22 -5.82 -13.18
CA ASN A 155 -17.28 -7.29 -13.18
C ASN A 155 -15.90 -7.93 -12.92
N ALA A 156 -15.09 -7.30 -12.08
CA ALA A 156 -13.76 -7.76 -11.72
C ALA A 156 -13.86 -8.91 -10.71
N GLU A 157 -12.80 -9.70 -10.61
CA GLU A 157 -12.69 -10.77 -9.61
C GLU A 157 -12.35 -10.19 -8.23
N GLU A 158 -11.40 -9.25 -8.19
CA GLU A 158 -10.97 -8.60 -6.96
C GLU A 158 -10.40 -7.20 -7.28
N ALA A 159 -10.50 -6.31 -6.29
CA ALA A 159 -10.02 -4.94 -6.36
C ALA A 159 -9.18 -4.65 -5.10
N TYR A 160 -8.12 -3.87 -5.24
CA TYR A 160 -7.16 -3.57 -4.18
C TYR A 160 -6.77 -2.10 -4.16
N ILE A 161 -6.44 -1.62 -2.96
CA ILE A 161 -5.78 -0.33 -2.73
C ILE A 161 -4.43 -0.57 -2.06
N GLY A 162 -3.38 0.00 -2.64
CA GLY A 162 -2.05 0.07 -2.06
C GLY A 162 -1.60 1.49 -1.79
N ARG A 163 -0.77 1.68 -0.77
CA ARG A 163 -0.10 2.96 -0.48
C ARG A 163 1.36 2.85 -0.90
N LYS A 164 1.87 3.86 -1.63
CA LYS A 164 3.31 3.98 -1.86
C LYS A 164 3.95 4.45 -0.56
N CYS A 165 4.92 3.70 -0.06
CA CYS A 165 5.73 4.06 1.09
C CYS A 165 7.20 3.76 0.81
N VAL A 166 8.06 4.07 1.78
CA VAL A 166 9.50 3.85 1.72
C VAL A 166 9.87 2.85 2.81
N ASP A 167 10.63 1.81 2.46
CA ASP A 167 11.12 0.83 3.42
C ASP A 167 12.31 1.40 4.24
N PRO A 168 12.79 0.70 5.28
CA PRO A 168 13.96 1.15 6.06
C PRO A 168 15.24 1.33 5.26
N GLN A 169 15.34 0.72 4.08
CA GLN A 169 16.50 0.79 3.20
C GLN A 169 16.41 1.97 2.22
N GLY A 170 15.29 2.71 2.23
CA GLY A 170 15.05 3.83 1.31
C GLY A 170 14.40 3.42 -0.01
N ASN A 171 14.02 2.15 -0.18
CA ASN A 171 13.38 1.68 -1.41
C ASN A 171 11.89 2.04 -1.41
N SER A 172 11.39 2.42 -2.58
CA SER A 172 9.94 2.59 -2.77
C SER A 172 9.25 1.23 -2.74
N VAL A 173 8.22 1.11 -1.91
CA VAL A 173 7.40 -0.10 -1.79
C VAL A 173 5.92 0.29 -1.93
N VAL A 174 5.10 -0.59 -2.52
CA VAL A 174 3.64 -0.46 -2.53
C VAL A 174 3.07 -1.46 -1.53
N HIS A 175 2.50 -0.96 -0.44
CA HIS A 175 1.87 -1.75 0.62
C HIS A 175 0.35 -1.80 0.41
N PHE A 176 -0.19 -3.00 0.16
CA PHE A 176 -1.63 -3.19 -0.05
C PHE A 176 -2.37 -3.19 1.29
N VAL A 177 -3.24 -2.19 1.47
CA VAL A 177 -3.93 -1.90 2.73
C VAL A 177 -5.42 -2.27 2.70
N ALA A 178 -6.00 -2.51 1.53
CA ALA A 178 -7.40 -2.91 1.40
C ALA A 178 -7.65 -3.79 0.18
N SER A 179 -8.66 -4.65 0.28
CA SER A 179 -9.18 -5.52 -0.79
C SER A 179 -10.71 -5.57 -0.74
N SER A 180 -11.36 -5.75 -1.89
CA SER A 180 -12.81 -6.02 -1.98
C SER A 180 -13.24 -7.35 -1.33
N LYS A 181 -12.30 -8.28 -1.09
CA LYS A 181 -12.54 -9.57 -0.38
C LYS A 181 -12.06 -9.56 1.07
N HIS A 182 -11.78 -8.39 1.66
CA HIS A 182 -11.38 -8.30 3.07
C HIS A 182 -12.47 -8.87 3.99
N PRO A 183 -12.15 -9.72 5.00
CA PRO A 183 -10.83 -10.04 5.55
C PRO A 183 -10.12 -11.27 4.96
N GLU A 184 -10.72 -11.97 3.98
CA GLU A 184 -10.20 -13.24 3.45
C GLU A 184 -9.07 -13.09 2.41
N SER A 185 -8.81 -11.85 1.96
CA SER A 185 -7.82 -11.59 0.92
C SER A 185 -6.38 -11.83 1.41
N ALA A 186 -5.63 -12.64 0.65
CA ALA A 186 -4.21 -12.88 0.88
C ALA A 186 -3.30 -11.69 0.53
N VAL A 187 -3.84 -10.64 -0.09
CA VAL A 187 -3.10 -9.47 -0.59
C VAL A 187 -2.96 -8.38 0.46
N VAL A 188 -3.88 -8.31 1.43
CA VAL A 188 -3.83 -7.31 2.51
C VAL A 188 -2.59 -7.56 3.36
N ASP A 189 -1.92 -6.48 3.76
CA ASP A 189 -0.62 -6.48 4.47
C ASP A 189 0.55 -7.08 3.65
N LYS A 190 0.38 -7.25 2.34
CA LYS A 190 1.49 -7.60 1.42
C LYS A 190 2.05 -6.37 0.74
N PHE A 191 3.28 -6.50 0.24
CA PHE A 191 3.94 -5.42 -0.47
C PHE A 191 4.74 -5.88 -1.69
N VAL A 192 4.91 -4.94 -2.61
CA VAL A 192 5.78 -5.04 -3.79
C VAL A 192 6.89 -4.01 -3.60
N ALA A 193 8.15 -4.42 -3.64
CA ALA A 193 9.28 -3.51 -3.58
C ALA A 193 9.73 -3.15 -5.00
N GLN A 194 10.14 -1.89 -5.20
CA GLN A 194 10.87 -1.49 -6.38
C GLN A 194 12.29 -2.04 -6.26
N PRO A 195 12.77 -2.86 -7.21
CA PRO A 195 14.16 -3.31 -7.18
C PRO A 195 15.09 -2.10 -7.33
N THR A 196 16.18 -2.09 -6.57
CA THR A 196 17.27 -1.13 -6.73
C THR A 196 18.11 -1.52 -7.93
N ASP A 197 18.34 -0.58 -8.85
CA ASP A 197 19.08 -0.80 -10.11
C ASP A 197 20.60 -1.03 -9.91
N GLU A 198 21.09 -1.12 -8.67
CA GLU A 198 22.53 -1.03 -8.35
C GLU A 198 23.26 -2.37 -8.16
N GLY A 199 22.63 -3.52 -8.43
CA GLY A 199 23.24 -4.83 -8.18
C GLY A 199 23.12 -5.83 -9.32
N ASP A 200 24.17 -5.88 -10.15
CA ASP A 200 24.68 -7.03 -10.91
C ASP A 200 23.87 -7.70 -12.04
N GLU A 201 24.56 -7.69 -13.19
CA GLU A 201 24.64 -8.72 -14.23
C GLU A 201 23.36 -9.19 -14.91
N GLU A 202 23.07 -8.59 -16.08
CA GLU A 202 22.71 -9.14 -17.41
C GLU A 202 21.75 -10.35 -17.57
N GLY A 203 21.36 -11.01 -16.50
CA GLY A 203 20.53 -12.20 -16.46
C GLY A 203 19.28 -11.95 -15.63
N VAL A 204 18.23 -11.52 -16.32
CA VAL A 204 16.83 -11.53 -15.86
C VAL A 204 16.36 -10.25 -15.15
N ARG A 205 15.90 -9.26 -15.94
CA ARG A 205 15.02 -8.13 -15.54
C ARG A 205 13.64 -8.57 -14.99
N ARG A 206 13.51 -9.74 -14.35
CA ARG A 206 12.31 -10.15 -13.59
C ARG A 206 12.38 -9.46 -12.24
N GLY A 207 11.86 -8.24 -12.13
CA GLY A 207 11.89 -7.59 -10.82
C GLY A 207 11.08 -6.33 -10.66
N ILE A 208 11.01 -5.45 -11.67
CA ILE A 208 10.22 -4.23 -11.54
C ILE A 208 8.76 -4.64 -11.72
N GLY A 209 8.08 -4.86 -10.60
CA GLY A 209 6.66 -5.22 -10.59
C GLY A 209 5.87 -4.27 -11.47
N VAL A 210 4.96 -4.78 -12.31
CA VAL A 210 4.06 -3.95 -13.17
C VAL A 210 3.39 -2.83 -12.37
N THR A 211 3.14 -3.07 -11.08
CA THR A 211 2.61 -2.09 -10.12
C THR A 211 3.43 -0.81 -10.00
N PHE A 212 4.71 -0.79 -10.35
CA PHE A 212 5.53 0.44 -10.36
C PHE A 212 5.53 1.18 -11.69
N ASP A 213 5.07 0.55 -12.77
CA ASP A 213 4.98 1.21 -14.08
C ASP A 213 4.00 2.40 -14.03
N VAL A 214 3.03 2.39 -13.10
CA VAL A 214 2.10 3.52 -12.87
C VAL A 214 2.77 4.77 -12.29
N PHE A 215 3.99 4.69 -11.79
CA PHE A 215 4.75 5.83 -11.27
C PHE A 215 5.83 6.32 -12.23
N LYS A 216 6.08 5.60 -13.33
CA LYS A 216 7.10 5.99 -14.30
C LYS A 216 6.62 7.24 -15.03
N GLU A 217 7.36 8.32 -14.93
CA GLU A 217 7.05 9.53 -15.68
C GLU A 217 7.26 9.27 -17.18
N ILE A 218 6.21 9.47 -17.95
CA ILE A 218 6.23 9.32 -19.40
C ILE A 218 6.05 10.71 -20.00
N SER A 219 6.98 11.12 -20.87
CA SER A 219 6.79 12.32 -21.69
C SER A 219 5.58 12.08 -22.59
N PRO A 220 4.51 12.89 -22.50
CA PRO A 220 3.34 12.70 -23.32
C PRO A 220 3.73 12.79 -24.80
N LEU A 221 3.25 11.84 -25.60
CA LEU A 221 3.49 11.80 -27.04
C LEU A 221 2.33 12.50 -27.77
N GLY A 222 2.64 13.36 -28.72
CA GLY A 222 1.69 13.95 -29.65
C GLY A 222 1.25 12.94 -30.72
N GLU A 223 0.30 13.35 -31.58
CA GLU A 223 -0.25 12.50 -32.65
C GLU A 223 0.82 11.96 -33.61
N ASP A 224 1.90 12.71 -33.82
CA ASP A 224 3.04 12.33 -34.68
C ASP A 224 4.05 11.39 -33.99
N GLY A 225 3.80 10.98 -32.75
CA GLY A 225 4.72 10.16 -31.95
C GLY A 225 5.95 10.91 -31.40
N GLY A 226 6.04 12.23 -31.61
CA GLY A 226 6.99 13.12 -30.94
C GLY A 226 6.48 13.62 -29.58
N PRO A 227 7.27 14.38 -28.80
CA PRO A 227 6.80 14.97 -27.54
C PRO A 227 5.61 15.91 -27.80
N ALA A 228 4.60 15.86 -26.93
CA ALA A 228 3.45 16.75 -26.98
C ALA A 228 3.86 18.14 -26.45
N PHE A 229 3.46 19.18 -27.17
CA PHE A 229 3.72 20.57 -26.82
C PHE A 229 2.42 21.26 -26.40
N GLU A 230 2.51 22.15 -25.42
CA GLU A 230 1.40 23.04 -25.06
C GLU A 230 1.19 24.13 -26.12
N ALA A 231 0.11 24.91 -25.99
CA ALA A 231 -0.24 25.96 -26.95
C ALA A 231 0.89 27.01 -27.14
N GLU A 232 1.76 27.16 -26.15
CA GLU A 232 2.91 28.07 -26.14
C GLU A 232 4.18 27.45 -26.76
N GLY A 233 4.13 26.18 -27.18
CA GLY A 233 5.24 25.49 -27.82
C GLY A 233 6.27 24.88 -26.86
N ASN A 234 6.02 24.87 -25.55
CA ASN A 234 6.86 24.15 -24.59
C ASN A 234 6.42 22.67 -24.48
N PRO A 235 7.34 21.73 -24.27
CA PRO A 235 6.97 20.34 -24.07
C PRO A 235 6.16 20.19 -22.78
N LEU A 236 5.07 19.44 -22.85
CA LEU A 236 4.27 19.13 -21.66
C LEU A 236 5.15 18.38 -20.63
N PRO A 237 4.99 18.67 -19.33
CA PRO A 237 5.76 18.00 -18.30
C PRO A 237 5.52 16.49 -18.33
N ALA A 238 6.57 15.72 -18.02
CA ALA A 238 6.44 14.28 -17.89
C ALA A 238 5.42 13.98 -16.78
N ALA A 239 4.49 13.07 -17.06
CA ALA A 239 3.43 12.71 -16.12
C ALA A 239 3.36 11.19 -15.99
N PRO A 240 2.98 10.67 -14.82
CA PRO A 240 2.69 9.25 -14.68
C PRO A 240 1.61 8.79 -15.68
N PRO A 241 1.66 7.55 -16.16
CA PRO A 241 0.64 7.05 -17.08
C PRO A 241 -0.74 7.08 -16.43
N LYS A 242 -1.75 7.35 -17.27
CA LYS A 242 -3.16 7.36 -16.85
C LYS A 242 -3.59 6.03 -16.22
N PHE A 243 -3.06 4.92 -16.72
CA PHE A 243 -3.23 3.57 -16.21
C PHE A 243 -2.21 2.64 -16.88
N VAL A 244 -2.04 1.43 -16.32
CA VAL A 244 -1.31 0.31 -16.89
C VAL A 244 -2.26 -0.87 -16.99
N HIS A 245 -2.39 -1.45 -18.19
CA HIS A 245 -3.24 -2.62 -18.45
C HIS A 245 -2.39 -3.78 -18.95
N VAL A 246 -2.49 -4.91 -18.25
CA VAL A 246 -1.88 -6.18 -18.66
C VAL A 246 -3.00 -7.15 -19.00
N GLU A 247 -3.23 -7.37 -20.29
CA GLU A 247 -4.32 -8.22 -20.78
C GLU A 247 -4.19 -9.69 -20.38
N ASN A 248 -2.95 -10.19 -20.24
CA ASN A 248 -2.68 -11.55 -19.82
C ASN A 248 -1.54 -11.57 -18.79
N VAL A 249 -1.90 -11.65 -17.52
CA VAL A 249 -0.97 -11.59 -16.39
C VAL A 249 0.02 -12.75 -16.35
N LEU A 250 -0.31 -13.90 -16.96
CA LEU A 250 0.61 -15.04 -17.02
C LEU A 250 1.69 -14.87 -18.09
N ARG A 251 1.48 -13.98 -19.06
CA ARG A 251 2.46 -13.64 -20.10
C ARG A 251 3.42 -12.52 -19.68
N GLU A 252 3.09 -11.78 -18.64
CA GLU A 252 3.92 -10.69 -18.11
C GLU A 252 4.66 -11.17 -16.85
N PRO A 253 5.93 -11.58 -16.96
CA PRO A 253 6.69 -12.16 -15.85
C PRO A 253 6.98 -11.15 -14.72
N ARG A 254 6.73 -9.86 -14.95
CA ARG A 254 6.83 -8.81 -13.92
C ARG A 254 5.61 -8.73 -13.00
N VAL A 255 4.51 -9.44 -13.28
CA VAL A 255 3.37 -9.47 -12.35
C VAL A 255 3.72 -10.33 -11.14
N LYS A 256 3.58 -9.77 -9.93
CA LYS A 256 3.75 -10.49 -8.67
C LYS A 256 2.41 -11.05 -8.21
N PHE A 257 2.36 -12.37 -7.96
CA PHE A 257 1.19 -13.06 -7.42
C PHE A 257 1.39 -13.32 -5.92
N PHE A 258 0.37 -13.03 -5.10
CA PHE A 258 0.38 -13.33 -3.66
C PHE A 258 -0.32 -14.66 -3.31
N GLY A 259 -0.66 -15.44 -4.33
CA GLY A 259 -1.30 -16.75 -4.24
C GLY A 259 -1.02 -17.57 -5.49
N VAL A 260 -1.88 -18.55 -5.78
CA VAL A 260 -1.76 -19.38 -6.99
C VAL A 260 -1.96 -18.49 -8.23
N PRO A 261 -1.00 -18.46 -9.18
CA PRO A 261 -1.16 -17.72 -10.42
C PRO A 261 -2.38 -18.19 -11.22
N LYS A 262 -3.20 -17.25 -11.68
CA LYS A 262 -4.42 -17.52 -12.46
C LYS A 262 -4.40 -16.71 -13.76
N LEU A 263 -5.10 -17.22 -14.77
CA LEU A 263 -5.28 -16.55 -16.06
C LEU A 263 -6.28 -15.39 -15.93
N GLY A 264 -5.95 -14.23 -16.47
CA GLY A 264 -6.79 -13.03 -16.48
C GLY A 264 -6.00 -11.79 -16.83
N ALA A 265 -6.58 -10.62 -16.59
CA ALA A 265 -5.97 -9.32 -16.79
C ALA A 265 -5.79 -8.57 -15.46
N LEU A 266 -4.88 -7.58 -15.48
CA LEU A 266 -4.63 -6.65 -14.38
C LEU A 266 -4.72 -5.22 -14.93
N LEU A 267 -5.47 -4.36 -14.25
CA LEU A 267 -5.57 -2.95 -14.54
C LEU A 267 -5.19 -2.15 -13.29
N THR A 268 -4.18 -1.29 -13.41
CA THR A 268 -3.61 -0.53 -12.28
C THR A 268 -3.51 0.94 -12.63
N ARG A 269 -3.78 1.82 -11.66
CA ARG A 269 -3.55 3.26 -11.76
C ARG A 269 -2.97 3.79 -10.45
N ALA A 270 -2.07 4.76 -10.53
CA ALA A 270 -1.68 5.58 -9.39
C ALA A 270 -2.46 6.89 -9.35
N GLY A 271 -2.76 7.34 -8.13
CA GLY A 271 -3.36 8.63 -7.84
C GLY A 271 -2.54 9.34 -6.78
N GLN A 272 -2.34 10.64 -6.97
CA GLN A 272 -1.80 11.52 -5.94
C GLN A 272 -2.97 12.24 -5.27
N TYR A 273 -2.91 12.39 -3.95
CA TYR A 273 -3.90 13.13 -3.19
C TYR A 273 -3.28 13.86 -2.01
N LYS A 274 -4.00 14.87 -1.51
CA LYS A 274 -3.65 15.66 -0.33
C LYS A 274 -4.13 14.95 0.94
N SER A 275 -3.20 14.31 1.64
CA SER A 275 -3.49 13.66 2.91
C SER A 275 -3.60 14.67 4.04
N TYR A 276 -4.62 14.47 4.88
CA TYR A 276 -4.83 15.18 6.14
C TYR A 276 -4.67 14.25 7.36
N LEU A 277 -4.48 12.95 7.14
CA LEU A 277 -4.27 11.97 8.21
C LEU A 277 -2.81 11.49 8.25
N HIS A 278 -1.90 12.41 8.60
CA HIS A 278 -0.49 12.10 8.80
C HIS A 278 0.05 12.74 10.09
N ALA A 279 1.17 12.22 10.59
CA ALA A 279 1.70 12.56 11.91
C ALA A 279 2.06 14.05 12.08
N ASP A 280 2.45 14.70 10.99
CA ASP A 280 2.86 16.10 10.96
C ASP A 280 1.74 17.05 10.51
N VAL A 281 0.47 16.64 10.48
CA VAL A 281 -0.64 17.50 10.01
C VAL A 281 -0.82 18.74 10.89
N PHE A 282 -0.50 18.64 12.18
CA PHE A 282 -0.62 19.76 13.10
C PHE A 282 0.49 20.78 12.85
N ASN A 283 0.11 21.96 12.41
CA ASN A 283 1.01 23.08 12.19
C ASN A 283 1.18 23.89 13.48
N GLU A 284 2.32 23.71 14.14
CA GLU A 284 2.66 24.40 15.40
C GLU A 284 2.81 25.93 15.21
N SER A 285 3.10 26.40 13.99
CA SER A 285 3.26 27.82 13.68
C SER A 285 1.93 28.51 13.37
N ASN A 286 0.99 27.77 12.76
CA ASN A 286 -0.34 28.27 12.43
C ASN A 286 -1.38 27.17 12.63
N SER A 287 -2.04 27.15 13.80
CA SER A 287 -3.02 26.12 14.15
C SER A 287 -4.25 26.10 13.25
N GLU A 288 -4.53 27.17 12.49
CA GLU A 288 -5.68 27.24 11.58
C GLU A 288 -5.41 26.57 10.23
N GLU A 289 -4.13 26.40 9.85
CA GLU A 289 -3.72 25.84 8.56
C GLU A 289 -3.01 24.50 8.75
N PRO A 290 -3.71 23.36 8.60
CA PRO A 290 -3.07 22.06 8.70
C PRO A 290 -1.99 21.89 7.63
N ASN A 291 -0.88 21.26 8.01
CA ASN A 291 0.11 20.80 7.05
C ASN A 291 -0.56 19.75 6.15
N VAL A 292 -0.28 19.83 4.85
CA VAL A 292 -0.83 18.89 3.86
C VAL A 292 0.32 18.08 3.29
N LEU A 293 0.21 16.75 3.34
CA LEU A 293 1.18 15.85 2.75
C LEU A 293 0.63 15.25 1.46
N GLU A 294 1.36 15.40 0.36
CA GLU A 294 1.01 14.72 -0.87
C GLU A 294 1.38 13.24 -0.78
N GLN A 295 0.38 12.37 -0.89
CA GLN A 295 0.55 10.91 -0.83
C GLN A 295 0.13 10.25 -2.13
N TRP A 296 0.74 9.10 -2.40
CA TRP A 296 0.47 8.28 -3.58
C TRP A 296 -0.26 7.00 -3.18
N ILE A 297 -1.39 6.76 -3.84
CA ILE A 297 -2.19 5.55 -3.70
C ILE A 297 -2.24 4.82 -5.04
N VAL A 298 -2.31 3.49 -5.00
CA VAL A 298 -2.39 2.61 -6.17
C VAL A 298 -3.71 1.86 -6.12
N PHE A 299 -4.51 2.01 -7.16
CA PHE A 299 -5.69 1.21 -7.40
C PHE A 299 -5.32 0.07 -8.33
N SER A 300 -5.75 -1.14 -8.01
CA SER A 300 -5.59 -2.31 -8.88
C SER A 300 -6.88 -3.10 -8.93
N VAL A 301 -7.29 -3.54 -10.11
CA VAL A 301 -8.41 -4.46 -10.32
C VAL A 301 -7.97 -5.58 -11.24
N ASP A 302 -8.45 -6.79 -10.98
CA ASP A 302 -8.08 -7.95 -11.77
C ASP A 302 -9.29 -8.81 -12.18
N THR A 303 -9.12 -9.57 -13.26
CA THR A 303 -10.06 -10.60 -13.74
C THR A 303 -9.46 -11.99 -13.61
N MET A 304 -8.55 -12.20 -12.66
CA MET A 304 -7.77 -13.43 -12.50
C MET A 304 -8.67 -14.61 -12.10
N GLY A 305 -8.80 -15.59 -12.99
CA GLY A 305 -9.73 -16.71 -12.85
C GLY A 305 -10.92 -16.63 -13.80
N GLN A 306 -11.16 -15.45 -14.41
CA GLN A 306 -12.19 -15.26 -15.44
C GLN A 306 -11.64 -15.39 -16.87
N ALA A 307 -10.31 -15.41 -17.04
CA ALA A 307 -9.64 -15.56 -18.33
C ALA A 307 -10.04 -14.53 -19.41
N ARG A 308 -10.37 -13.30 -19.02
CA ARG A 308 -10.77 -12.21 -19.93
C ARG A 308 -9.94 -10.94 -19.72
N ALA A 309 -9.79 -10.15 -20.78
CA ALA A 309 -9.25 -8.79 -20.70
C ALA A 309 -10.32 -7.78 -20.25
N PHE A 310 -9.89 -6.60 -19.79
CA PHE A 310 -10.80 -5.48 -19.58
C PHE A 310 -11.20 -4.85 -20.91
N THR A 311 -12.47 -4.54 -21.05
CA THR A 311 -13.01 -3.78 -22.18
C THR A 311 -12.67 -2.31 -22.06
N ARG A 312 -12.73 -1.56 -23.17
CA ARG A 312 -12.50 -0.12 -23.16
C ARG A 312 -13.46 0.64 -22.23
N LYS A 313 -14.75 0.25 -22.21
CA LYS A 313 -15.77 0.84 -21.31
C LYS A 313 -15.40 0.63 -19.84
N GLU A 314 -14.91 -0.56 -19.48
CA GLU A 314 -14.44 -0.84 -18.12
C GLU A 314 -13.19 -0.04 -17.76
N ILE A 315 -12.22 0.09 -18.68
CA ILE A 315 -11.01 0.89 -18.45
C ILE A 315 -11.35 2.37 -18.24
N ASP A 316 -12.22 2.94 -19.08
CA ASP A 316 -12.64 4.34 -18.95
C ASP A 316 -13.42 4.56 -17.64
N ARG A 317 -14.31 3.63 -17.28
CA ARG A 317 -15.03 3.65 -15.99
C ARG A 317 -14.08 3.55 -14.80
N PHE A 318 -13.09 2.66 -14.84
CA PHE A 318 -12.08 2.52 -13.80
C PHE A 318 -11.30 3.82 -13.57
N ARG A 319 -10.89 4.50 -14.64
CA ARG A 319 -10.15 5.77 -14.56
C ARG A 319 -11.00 6.87 -13.92
N HIS A 320 -12.23 7.04 -14.40
CA HIS A 320 -13.13 8.06 -13.88
C HIS A 320 -13.50 7.81 -12.40
N ALA A 321 -13.87 6.57 -12.06
CA ALA A 321 -14.18 6.16 -10.69
C ALA A 321 -13.01 6.40 -9.71
N THR A 322 -11.79 6.08 -10.12
CA THR A 322 -10.60 6.30 -9.27
C THR A 322 -10.23 7.78 -9.14
N GLU A 323 -10.60 8.63 -10.09
CA GLU A 323 -10.39 10.09 -9.99
C GLU A 323 -11.38 10.72 -9.02
N LEU A 324 -12.66 10.40 -9.17
CA LEU A 324 -13.71 10.81 -8.23
C LEU A 324 -13.36 10.40 -6.80
N PHE A 325 -12.89 9.16 -6.62
CA PHE A 325 -12.53 8.63 -5.31
C PHE A 325 -11.38 9.40 -4.63
N LEU A 326 -10.37 9.86 -5.38
CA LEU A 326 -9.27 10.64 -4.81
C LEU A 326 -9.81 11.94 -4.19
N THR A 327 -10.70 12.65 -4.89
CA THR A 327 -11.37 13.84 -4.36
C THR A 327 -12.21 13.52 -3.13
N THR A 328 -13.02 12.46 -3.18
CA THR A 328 -13.83 12.01 -2.03
C THR A 328 -12.95 11.66 -0.83
N LEU A 329 -11.80 11.02 -1.06
CA LEU A 329 -10.85 10.65 -0.01
C LEU A 329 -10.25 11.89 0.66
N GLU A 330 -9.82 12.89 -0.11
CA GLU A 330 -9.31 14.16 0.42
C GLU A 330 -10.36 14.87 1.29
N GLU A 331 -11.58 15.01 0.79
CA GLU A 331 -12.69 15.62 1.53
C GLU A 331 -12.98 14.87 2.82
N LYS A 332 -12.95 13.53 2.76
CA LYS A 332 -13.22 12.68 3.91
C LYS A 332 -12.11 12.75 4.96
N GLU A 333 -10.85 12.67 4.56
CA GLU A 333 -9.71 12.83 5.46
C GLU A 333 -9.74 14.20 6.13
N ARG A 334 -10.02 15.26 5.36
CA ARG A 334 -10.16 16.62 5.90
C ARG A 334 -11.29 16.70 6.92
N ALA A 335 -12.46 16.14 6.64
CA ALA A 335 -13.58 16.15 7.58
C ALA A 335 -13.27 15.38 8.88
N LEU A 336 -12.58 14.24 8.77
CA LEU A 336 -12.13 13.45 9.92
C LEU A 336 -11.09 14.21 10.74
N TYR A 337 -10.11 14.85 10.09
CA TYR A 337 -9.12 15.70 10.74
C TYR A 337 -9.78 16.84 11.51
N MET A 338 -10.69 17.60 10.89
CA MET A 338 -11.35 18.73 11.54
C MET A 338 -12.10 18.29 12.80
N LYS A 339 -12.79 17.14 12.73
CA LYS A 339 -13.50 16.57 13.88
C LYS A 339 -12.54 16.14 15.00
N ASP A 340 -11.46 15.44 14.66
CA ASP A 340 -10.45 15.01 15.65
C ASP A 340 -9.73 16.21 16.28
N HIS A 341 -9.41 17.23 15.49
CA HIS A 341 -8.79 18.47 15.98
C HIS A 341 -9.70 19.24 16.93
N GLU A 342 -10.98 19.38 16.59
CA GLU A 342 -11.96 20.01 17.48
C GLU A 342 -12.09 19.24 18.80
N GLN A 343 -12.20 17.92 18.75
CA GLN A 343 -12.25 17.07 19.95
C GLN A 343 -10.97 17.20 20.79
N ARG A 344 -9.80 17.20 20.13
CA ARG A 344 -8.49 17.37 20.78
C ARG A 344 -8.44 18.65 21.59
N VAL A 345 -8.73 19.78 20.96
CA VAL A 345 -8.54 21.10 21.54
C VAL A 345 -9.59 21.39 22.61
N SER A 346 -10.85 20.98 22.38
CA SER A 346 -11.98 21.31 23.26
C SER A 346 -12.09 20.39 24.48
N SER A 347 -11.75 19.11 24.36
CA SER A 347 -12.01 18.09 25.38
C SER A 347 -10.74 17.40 25.86
N ASP A 348 -10.00 16.79 24.94
CA ASP A 348 -8.99 15.81 25.33
C ASP A 348 -7.71 16.46 25.89
N GLU A 349 -7.21 17.52 25.27
CA GLU A 349 -5.93 18.13 25.66
C GLU A 349 -5.95 18.73 27.08
N PRO A 350 -6.99 19.47 27.51
CA PRO A 350 -7.10 19.93 28.90
C PRO A 350 -7.11 18.76 29.89
N LEU A 351 -7.89 17.72 29.61
CA LEU A 351 -8.02 16.53 30.45
C LEU A 351 -6.68 15.78 30.54
N LEU A 352 -6.00 15.57 29.41
CA LEU A 352 -4.72 14.88 29.35
C LEU A 352 -3.60 15.68 30.03
N ARG A 353 -3.65 17.02 29.98
CA ARG A 353 -2.69 17.89 30.68
C ARG A 353 -2.86 17.83 32.18
N GLU A 354 -4.10 17.92 32.68
CA GLU A 354 -4.41 17.74 34.11
C GLU A 354 -3.98 16.35 34.59
N PHE A 355 -4.32 15.33 33.81
CA PHE A 355 -3.91 13.95 34.08
C PHE A 355 -2.38 13.81 34.17
N LEU A 356 -1.61 14.37 33.24
CA LEU A 356 -0.15 14.26 33.26
C LEU A 356 0.46 14.85 34.53
N VAL A 357 -0.03 16.02 34.94
CA VAL A 357 0.44 16.68 36.17
C VAL A 357 0.11 15.83 37.40
N ALA A 358 -1.12 15.31 37.47
CA ALA A 358 -1.52 14.43 38.56
C ALA A 358 -0.71 13.12 38.59
N PHE A 359 -0.48 12.51 37.43
CA PHE A 359 0.32 11.30 37.28
C PHE A 359 1.78 11.56 37.71
N ALA A 360 2.39 12.63 37.23
CA ALA A 360 3.76 13.00 37.59
C ALA A 360 3.91 13.29 39.09
N ALA A 361 2.91 13.94 39.71
CA ALA A 361 2.90 14.17 41.15
C ALA A 361 2.82 12.86 41.95
N GLN A 362 1.98 11.92 41.53
CA GLN A 362 1.88 10.60 42.18
C GLN A 362 3.18 9.80 42.04
N VAL A 363 3.81 9.83 40.85
CA VAL A 363 5.11 9.21 40.64
C VAL A 363 6.17 9.87 41.53
N ALA A 364 6.25 11.20 41.58
CA ALA A 364 7.23 11.90 42.42
C ALA A 364 7.09 11.57 43.91
N VAL A 365 5.86 11.51 44.44
CA VAL A 365 5.60 11.10 45.83
C VAL A 365 6.07 9.66 46.06
N GLN A 366 5.82 8.76 45.12
CA GLN A 366 6.28 7.37 45.25
C GLN A 366 7.81 7.26 45.18
N GLU A 367 8.47 8.04 44.33
CA GLU A 367 9.94 8.09 44.26
C GLU A 367 10.54 8.59 45.57
N GLU A 368 9.96 9.61 46.19
CA GLU A 368 10.37 10.09 47.52
C GLU A 368 10.18 8.99 48.59
N ASN A 369 9.05 8.27 48.56
CA ASN A 369 8.79 7.15 49.47
C ASN A 369 9.81 6.01 49.28
N LEU A 370 10.18 5.68 48.05
CA LEU A 370 11.20 4.67 47.76
C LEU A 370 12.58 5.13 48.23
N ALA A 371 12.94 6.38 48.00
CA ALA A 371 14.20 6.96 48.49
C ALA A 371 14.28 6.98 50.03
N ALA A 372 13.15 7.17 50.72
CA ALA A 372 13.07 7.10 52.17
C ALA A 372 13.14 5.66 52.71
N GLN A 373 12.51 4.69 52.04
CA GLN A 373 12.58 3.26 52.40
C GLN A 373 13.96 2.66 52.15
N PHE A 374 14.64 3.14 51.12
CA PHE A 374 15.97 2.73 50.72
C PHE A 374 16.88 3.97 50.73
N PRO A 375 17.36 4.44 51.89
CA PRO A 375 18.22 5.62 52.00
C PRO A 375 19.63 5.33 51.48
N ALA A 376 20.25 6.25 50.74
CA ALA A 376 21.64 6.08 50.27
C ALA A 376 22.58 5.69 51.43
N PRO A 377 23.54 4.77 51.22
CA PRO A 377 24.51 4.44 52.26
C PRO A 377 25.24 5.72 52.73
N ALA A 378 25.56 5.79 54.03
CA ALA A 378 26.28 6.94 54.56
C ALA A 378 27.63 7.12 53.84
N GLU A 379 28.08 8.36 53.65
CA GLU A 379 29.39 8.63 53.04
C GLU A 379 30.48 7.83 53.78
N GLY A 380 31.08 6.84 53.10
CA GLY A 380 32.12 5.95 53.66
C GLY A 380 31.67 4.54 54.05
N GLU A 381 30.38 4.21 53.98
CA GLU A 381 29.88 2.85 54.18
C GLU A 381 29.73 2.13 52.83
N GLU A 382 30.68 1.24 52.50
CA GLU A 382 30.56 0.36 51.34
C GLU A 382 29.62 -0.80 51.67
N LEU A 383 28.39 -0.73 51.18
CA LEU A 383 27.49 -1.88 51.17
C LEU A 383 28.11 -2.96 50.29
N SER A 384 28.01 -4.23 50.72
CA SER A 384 28.35 -5.35 49.84
C SER A 384 27.58 -5.26 48.53
N GLU A 385 28.22 -5.63 47.41
CA GLU A 385 27.57 -5.63 46.08
C GLU A 385 26.24 -6.39 46.09
N VAL A 386 26.17 -7.49 46.85
CA VAL A 386 24.94 -8.28 47.03
C VAL A 386 23.82 -7.46 47.68
N ALA A 387 24.12 -6.71 48.75
CA ALA A 387 23.13 -5.86 49.41
C ALA A 387 22.66 -4.71 48.51
N GLN A 388 23.57 -4.12 47.73
CA GLN A 388 23.22 -3.08 46.75
C GLN A 388 22.33 -3.64 45.63
N GLN A 389 22.63 -4.84 45.12
CA GLN A 389 21.83 -5.51 44.10
C GLN A 389 20.44 -5.91 44.61
N GLN A 390 20.34 -6.44 45.84
CA GLN A 390 19.06 -6.76 46.48
C GLN A 390 18.19 -5.51 46.64
N ARG A 391 18.79 -4.41 47.08
CA ARG A 391 18.11 -3.12 47.21
C ARG A 391 17.61 -2.61 45.86
N ALA A 392 18.47 -2.55 44.84
CA ALA A 392 18.08 -2.12 43.50
C ALA A 392 16.97 -3.00 42.91
N THR A 393 17.03 -4.30 43.17
CA THR A 393 16.01 -5.26 42.76
C THR A 393 14.66 -4.99 43.42
N LYS A 394 14.65 -4.75 44.74
CA LYS A 394 13.43 -4.46 45.50
C LYS A 394 12.84 -3.09 45.15
N GLU A 395 13.68 -2.08 44.95
CA GLU A 395 13.25 -0.77 44.45
C GLU A 395 12.57 -0.91 43.07
N ALA A 396 13.20 -1.63 42.13
CA ALA A 396 12.61 -1.87 40.80
C ALA A 396 11.29 -2.66 40.85
N GLU A 397 11.15 -3.61 41.78
CA GLU A 397 9.93 -4.38 42.02
C GLU A 397 8.76 -3.47 42.44
N LEU A 398 9.01 -2.62 43.45
CA LEU A 398 7.99 -1.74 44.02
C LEU A 398 7.63 -0.63 43.02
N ARG A 399 8.62 -0.06 42.32
CA ARG A 399 8.39 0.93 41.26
C ARG A 399 7.52 0.35 40.15
N LEU A 400 7.84 -0.84 39.64
CA LEU A 400 7.05 -1.49 38.57
C LEU A 400 5.62 -1.81 39.04
N SER A 401 5.47 -2.34 40.26
CA SER A 401 4.16 -2.67 40.82
C SER A 401 3.27 -1.43 40.95
N PHE A 402 3.82 -0.34 41.51
CA PHE A 402 3.11 0.93 41.63
C PHE A 402 2.70 1.50 40.26
N LEU A 403 3.64 1.59 39.31
CA LEU A 403 3.35 2.15 37.99
C LEU A 403 2.31 1.31 37.23
N THR A 404 2.32 -0.01 37.41
CA THR A 404 1.31 -0.90 36.80
C THR A 404 -0.08 -0.63 37.37
N ILE A 405 -0.21 -0.56 38.71
CA ILE A 405 -1.48 -0.22 39.38
C ILE A 405 -1.97 1.16 38.93
N LEU A 406 -1.05 2.12 38.80
CA LEU A 406 -1.36 3.47 38.36
C LEU A 406 -1.84 3.51 36.89
N LEU A 407 -1.26 2.72 35.99
CA LEU A 407 -1.77 2.60 34.63
C LEU A 407 -3.18 1.98 34.62
N VAL A 408 -3.38 0.90 35.39
CA VAL A 408 -4.69 0.22 35.49
C VAL A 408 -5.77 1.18 35.99
N SER A 409 -5.50 1.99 37.02
CA SER A 409 -6.48 2.94 37.56
C SER A 409 -6.85 4.07 36.59
N HIS A 410 -6.03 4.30 35.57
CA HIS A 410 -6.20 5.39 34.59
C HIS A 410 -6.49 4.91 33.16
N ILE A 411 -6.87 3.64 32.96
CA ILE A 411 -7.20 3.09 31.63
C ILE A 411 -8.18 3.97 30.83
N PRO A 412 -9.28 4.50 31.39
CA PRO A 412 -10.21 5.34 30.61
C PRO A 412 -9.50 6.56 29.99
N THR A 413 -8.62 7.22 30.74
CA THR A 413 -7.85 8.36 30.27
C THR A 413 -6.77 7.96 29.25
N LEU A 414 -6.09 6.83 29.47
CA LEU A 414 -5.10 6.30 28.53
C LEU A 414 -5.75 5.94 27.18
N SER A 415 -6.97 5.41 27.21
CA SER A 415 -7.71 4.98 26.02
C SER A 415 -8.13 6.13 25.10
N ILE A 416 -8.09 7.38 25.56
CA ILE A 416 -8.31 8.58 24.73
C ILE A 416 -7.30 8.63 23.57
N ALA A 417 -6.09 8.09 23.75
CA ALA A 417 -5.14 7.98 22.65
C ALA A 417 -5.70 7.15 21.48
N SER A 418 -6.46 6.08 21.76
CA SER A 418 -7.05 5.22 20.72
C SER A 418 -8.15 5.89 19.90
N THR A 419 -8.78 6.95 20.42
CA THR A 419 -9.84 7.66 19.68
C THR A 419 -9.28 8.61 18.62
N ARG A 420 -7.96 8.82 18.60
CA ARG A 420 -7.28 9.66 17.61
C ARG A 420 -7.33 9.06 16.22
N VAL A 421 -7.86 9.85 15.28
CA VAL A 421 -7.82 9.49 13.87
C VAL A 421 -6.47 9.88 13.25
N VAL A 422 -5.90 11.00 13.67
CA VAL A 422 -4.58 11.45 13.21
C VAL A 422 -3.49 10.61 13.88
N PRO A 423 -2.56 10.01 13.11
CA PRO A 423 -1.42 9.29 13.66
C PRO A 423 -0.53 10.17 14.54
N PHE A 424 0.05 9.59 15.58
CA PHE A 424 1.07 10.30 16.37
C PHE A 424 2.42 10.36 15.65
N LYS A 425 3.28 11.32 16.06
CA LYS A 425 4.68 11.41 15.62
C LYS A 425 5.45 10.10 15.88
N PRO A 426 6.45 9.75 15.06
CA PRO A 426 7.17 8.47 15.17
C PRO A 426 7.74 8.15 16.55
N LEU A 427 8.20 9.16 17.30
CA LEU A 427 8.71 8.98 18.66
C LEU A 427 7.63 8.42 19.61
N VAL A 428 6.40 8.97 19.52
CA VAL A 428 5.26 8.56 20.35
C VAL A 428 4.81 7.16 19.98
N LEU A 429 4.73 6.87 18.68
CA LEU A 429 4.39 5.53 18.19
C LEU A 429 5.43 4.49 18.62
N SER A 430 6.71 4.85 18.64
CA SER A 430 7.79 3.96 19.10
C SER A 430 7.69 3.67 20.59
N THR A 431 7.34 4.68 21.40
CA THR A 431 7.06 4.49 22.84
C THR A 431 5.87 3.57 23.07
N PHE A 432 4.76 3.76 22.35
CA PHE A 432 3.61 2.86 22.44
C PHE A 432 3.94 1.44 21.99
N ALA A 433 4.66 1.28 20.88
CA ALA A 433 5.09 -0.03 20.39
C ALA A 433 5.98 -0.74 21.42
N ALA A 434 6.96 -0.04 22.02
CA ALA A 434 7.81 -0.60 23.08
C ALA A 434 6.97 -1.05 24.29
N GLY A 435 6.04 -0.21 24.75
CA GLY A 435 5.13 -0.56 25.84
C GLY A 435 4.27 -1.79 25.53
N LEU A 436 3.67 -1.85 24.34
CA LEU A 436 2.82 -2.97 23.91
C LEU A 436 3.63 -4.26 23.69
N GLU A 437 4.87 -4.19 23.16
CA GLU A 437 5.76 -5.36 23.07
C GLU A 437 6.08 -5.92 24.47
N LEU A 438 6.28 -5.06 25.48
CA LEU A 438 6.48 -5.47 26.87
C LEU A 438 5.21 -6.07 27.52
N LEU A 439 4.02 -5.69 27.03
CA LEU A 439 2.74 -6.33 27.39
C LEU A 439 2.50 -7.67 26.67
N GLY A 440 3.43 -8.09 25.80
CA GLY A 440 3.38 -9.40 25.14
C GLY A 440 2.83 -9.40 23.72
N TYR A 441 2.50 -8.23 23.15
CA TYR A 441 2.09 -8.13 21.75
C TYR A 441 3.24 -8.43 20.80
N ALA A 442 2.96 -9.16 19.73
CA ALA A 442 3.96 -9.51 18.74
C ALA A 442 4.23 -8.34 17.78
N ARG A 443 5.47 -8.23 17.30
CA ARG A 443 5.87 -7.17 16.34
C ARG A 443 4.97 -7.07 15.10
N ARG A 444 4.47 -8.20 14.59
CA ARG A 444 3.56 -8.22 13.43
C ARG A 444 2.23 -7.48 13.66
N GLU A 445 1.83 -7.38 14.93
CA GLU A 445 0.60 -6.72 15.39
C GLU A 445 0.80 -5.23 15.65
N LEU A 446 2.04 -4.74 15.65
CA LEU A 446 2.36 -3.35 16.00
C LEU A 446 3.03 -2.59 14.86
N TYR A 447 3.70 -3.30 13.96
CA TYR A 447 4.53 -2.71 12.90
C TYR A 447 3.92 -2.94 11.52
N ASN A 448 4.12 -1.96 10.64
CA ASN A 448 3.85 -2.10 9.23
C ASN A 448 4.91 -3.06 8.63
N PRO A 449 4.50 -4.15 7.98
CA PRO A 449 5.45 -5.14 7.46
C PRO A 449 6.32 -4.60 6.32
N ALA A 450 5.86 -3.59 5.58
CA ALA A 450 6.58 -2.99 4.46
C ALA A 450 7.61 -1.95 4.93
N THR A 451 7.23 -1.09 5.87
CA THR A 451 8.12 -0.01 6.35
C THR A 451 8.95 -0.41 7.56
N GLY A 452 8.63 -1.51 8.24
CA GLY A 452 9.29 -1.92 9.48
C GLY A 452 9.13 -0.93 10.65
N LEU A 453 8.30 0.10 10.49
CA LEU A 453 8.00 1.14 11.46
C LEU A 453 6.69 0.83 12.21
N PRO A 454 6.52 1.35 13.45
CA PRO A 454 5.26 1.28 14.18
C PRO A 454 4.09 1.83 13.35
N SER A 455 2.96 1.11 13.33
CA SER A 455 1.78 1.47 12.55
C SER A 455 0.65 1.93 13.47
N TRP A 456 0.20 3.17 13.32
CA TRP A 456 -0.92 3.68 14.10
C TRP A 456 -2.21 2.89 13.88
N ASP A 457 -2.50 2.50 12.63
CA ASP A 457 -3.66 1.68 12.27
C ASP A 457 -3.71 0.35 13.05
N LYS A 458 -2.53 -0.20 13.40
CA LYS A 458 -2.41 -1.43 14.20
C LYS A 458 -2.35 -1.19 15.71
N ILE A 459 -1.69 -0.11 16.14
CA ILE A 459 -1.51 0.23 17.56
C ILE A 459 -2.79 0.79 18.18
N SER A 460 -3.52 1.65 17.47
CA SER A 460 -4.69 2.35 18.00
C SER A 460 -5.75 1.41 18.61
N PRO A 461 -6.18 0.32 17.92
CA PRO A 461 -7.16 -0.60 18.50
C PRO A 461 -6.69 -1.30 19.78
N LEU A 462 -5.38 -1.50 19.95
CA LEU A 462 -4.79 -2.15 21.13
C LEU A 462 -4.74 -1.22 22.34
N LEU A 463 -4.76 0.10 22.11
CA LEU A 463 -4.89 1.11 23.16
C LEU A 463 -6.34 1.36 23.56
N GLY A 464 -7.32 0.73 22.90
CA GLY A 464 -8.73 0.82 23.28
C GLY A 464 -8.96 0.25 24.68
N GLU A 465 -9.93 0.82 25.40
CA GLU A 465 -10.21 0.51 26.82
C GLU A 465 -10.32 -1.01 27.09
N ALA A 466 -11.05 -1.74 26.26
CA ALA A 466 -11.26 -3.18 26.43
C ALA A 466 -9.96 -3.99 26.30
N MET A 467 -9.14 -3.72 25.28
CA MET A 467 -7.88 -4.43 25.04
C MET A 467 -6.84 -4.06 26.09
N LEU A 468 -6.74 -2.76 26.42
CA LEU A 468 -5.78 -2.28 27.40
C LEU A 468 -6.09 -2.80 28.82
N THR A 469 -7.38 -2.85 29.20
CA THR A 469 -7.83 -3.45 30.46
C THR A 469 -7.43 -4.90 30.56
N ALA A 470 -7.70 -5.70 29.51
CA ALA A 470 -7.36 -7.12 29.51
C ALA A 470 -5.85 -7.34 29.68
N CYS A 471 -5.02 -6.59 28.94
CA CYS A 471 -3.57 -6.73 28.99
C CYS A 471 -2.94 -6.26 30.29
N LEU A 472 -3.33 -5.09 30.81
CA LEU A 472 -2.75 -4.58 32.05
C LEU A 472 -3.15 -5.42 33.26
N ASN A 473 -4.39 -5.90 33.33
CA ASN A 473 -4.82 -6.80 34.42
C ASN A 473 -4.10 -8.16 34.35
N ALA A 474 -3.86 -8.69 33.14
CA ALA A 474 -3.06 -9.90 32.96
C ALA A 474 -1.60 -9.69 33.40
N PHE A 475 -1.03 -8.52 33.11
CA PHE A 475 0.30 -8.13 33.56
C PHE A 475 0.37 -7.99 35.08
N GLU A 476 -0.59 -7.32 35.72
CA GLU A 476 -0.71 -7.20 37.18
C GLU A 476 -0.84 -8.57 37.87
N SER A 477 -1.64 -9.47 37.31
CA SER A 477 -1.76 -10.86 37.78
C SER A 477 -0.44 -11.61 37.70
N SER A 478 0.36 -11.33 36.66
CA SER A 478 1.70 -11.89 36.48
C SER A 478 2.67 -11.36 37.55
N LEU A 479 2.62 -10.07 37.88
CA LEU A 479 3.41 -9.49 38.97
C LEU A 479 3.05 -10.12 40.33
N THR A 480 1.75 -10.35 40.59
CA THR A 480 1.30 -11.02 41.81
C THR A 480 1.85 -12.45 41.88
N SER A 481 1.82 -13.18 40.75
CA SER A 481 2.38 -14.53 40.65
C SER A 481 3.91 -14.52 40.88
N MET A 482 4.62 -13.54 40.33
CA MET A 482 6.06 -13.37 40.57
C MET A 482 6.36 -13.17 42.07
N SER A 483 5.57 -12.37 42.79
CA SER A 483 5.74 -12.19 44.24
C SER A 483 5.63 -13.50 45.00
N THR A 484 4.66 -14.36 44.65
CA THR A 484 4.54 -15.69 45.27
C THR A 484 5.73 -16.62 44.96
N LEU A 485 6.31 -16.52 43.77
CA LEU A 485 7.50 -17.29 43.39
C LEU A 485 8.76 -16.80 44.11
N VAL A 486 8.88 -15.49 44.33
CA VAL A 486 9.98 -14.89 45.11
C VAL A 486 9.99 -15.41 46.55
N GLU A 487 8.82 -15.61 47.15
CA GLU A 487 8.69 -16.20 48.49
C GLU A 487 9.08 -17.68 48.52
N ALA A 488 8.85 -18.41 47.42
CA ALA A 488 9.16 -19.83 47.33
C ALA A 488 10.66 -20.11 47.07
N ASP A 489 11.28 -19.38 46.14
CA ASP A 489 12.67 -19.62 45.72
C ASP A 489 13.29 -18.40 45.01
N SER A 490 13.79 -17.44 45.79
CA SER A 490 14.43 -16.22 45.27
C SER A 490 15.96 -16.27 45.23
N THR A 491 16.56 -17.38 45.67
CA THR A 491 18.03 -17.51 45.79
C THR A 491 18.63 -18.45 44.77
N SER A 492 17.88 -19.44 44.27
CA SER A 492 18.39 -20.34 43.23
C SER A 492 18.28 -19.73 41.83
N ALA A 493 19.18 -20.13 40.93
CA ALA A 493 19.13 -19.75 39.52
C ALA A 493 17.83 -20.21 38.85
N ARG A 494 17.32 -21.39 39.25
CA ARG A 494 16.07 -21.96 38.73
C ARG A 494 14.85 -21.15 39.17
N GLY A 495 14.80 -20.73 40.43
CA GLY A 495 13.74 -19.89 40.98
C GLY A 495 13.69 -18.53 40.28
N LEU A 496 14.84 -17.86 40.14
CA LEU A 496 14.96 -16.58 39.45
C LEU A 496 14.58 -16.65 37.96
N ARG A 497 14.96 -17.73 37.25
CA ARG A 497 14.48 -17.96 35.88
C ARG A 497 12.96 -18.16 35.82
N SER A 498 12.39 -18.84 36.81
CA SER A 498 10.93 -19.04 36.90
C SER A 498 10.20 -17.72 37.12
N ILE A 499 10.72 -16.87 38.01
CA ILE A 499 10.22 -15.50 38.25
C ILE A 499 10.34 -14.67 36.96
N ARG A 500 11.49 -14.75 36.27
CA ARG A 500 11.72 -14.03 35.00
C ARG A 500 10.76 -14.48 33.90
N ASN A 501 10.46 -15.78 33.82
CA ASN A 501 9.55 -16.35 32.83
C ASN A 501 8.08 -16.04 33.12
N ALA A 502 7.73 -15.73 34.37
CA ALA A 502 6.40 -15.27 34.73
C ALA A 502 6.12 -13.83 34.26
N LEU A 503 7.16 -13.02 33.99
CA LEU A 503 7.00 -11.70 33.40
C LEU A 503 6.64 -11.83 31.91
N PRO A 504 5.51 -11.24 31.43
CA PRO A 504 5.10 -11.34 30.02
C PRO A 504 6.13 -10.81 29.02
N ALA A 505 6.97 -9.86 29.44
CA ALA A 505 7.99 -9.24 28.62
C ALA A 505 9.12 -10.23 28.27
N THR A 506 9.14 -10.69 27.01
CA THR A 506 10.21 -11.58 26.51
C THR A 506 11.59 -10.90 26.53
N PRO A 507 12.72 -11.65 26.64
CA PRO A 507 14.05 -11.05 26.59
C PRO A 507 14.31 -10.21 25.34
N ALA A 508 13.82 -10.66 24.18
CA ALA A 508 13.93 -9.93 22.92
C ALA A 508 13.16 -8.60 22.95
N ALA A 509 11.93 -8.60 23.50
CA ALA A 509 11.14 -7.39 23.68
C ALA A 509 11.82 -6.40 24.63
N VAL A 510 12.39 -6.89 25.75
CA VAL A 510 13.12 -6.06 26.72
C VAL A 510 14.34 -5.39 26.08
N SER A 511 15.19 -6.16 25.39
CA SER A 511 16.39 -5.62 24.72
C SER A 511 16.02 -4.56 23.68
N LYS A 512 14.97 -4.80 22.90
CA LYS A 512 14.52 -3.86 21.85
C LYS A 512 13.85 -2.62 22.43
N ALA A 513 13.02 -2.77 23.45
CA ALA A 513 12.42 -1.65 24.16
C ALA A 513 13.50 -0.77 24.79
N LYS A 514 14.51 -1.37 25.44
CA LYS A 514 15.66 -0.63 25.98
C LYS A 514 16.36 0.22 24.92
N GLN A 515 16.70 -0.39 23.78
CA GLN A 515 17.35 0.34 22.68
C GLN A 515 16.46 1.48 22.18
N THR A 516 15.19 1.19 21.91
CA THR A 516 14.23 2.18 21.39
C THR A 516 14.04 3.35 22.37
N LEU A 517 13.91 3.07 23.67
CA LEU A 517 13.65 4.10 24.68
C LEU A 517 14.91 4.89 25.05
N ALA A 518 16.10 4.33 24.88
CA ALA A 518 17.37 5.04 25.08
C ALA A 518 17.59 6.14 24.04
N ASP A 519 17.09 5.95 22.82
CA ASP A 519 17.17 6.93 21.73
C ASP A 519 16.10 8.05 21.86
N ILE A 520 15.18 7.93 22.81
CA ILE A 520 14.05 8.85 22.99
C ILE A 520 14.29 9.73 24.22
N VAL A 521 14.29 11.05 24.00
CA VAL A 521 14.38 12.05 25.07
C VAL A 521 13.02 12.17 25.76
N LYS A 522 12.97 11.97 27.08
CA LYS A 522 11.74 12.02 27.86
C LYS A 522 10.94 13.32 27.67
N ALA A 523 11.62 14.47 27.63
CA ALA A 523 10.96 15.77 27.45
C ALA A 523 10.19 15.89 26.11
N ASP A 524 10.69 15.24 25.06
CA ASP A 524 10.03 15.21 23.76
C ASP A 524 8.78 14.33 23.78
N VAL A 525 8.80 13.23 24.54
CA VAL A 525 7.60 12.39 24.75
C VAL A 525 6.57 13.11 25.61
N ASP A 526 7.00 13.76 26.70
CA ASP A 526 6.14 14.49 27.63
C ASP A 526 5.36 15.61 26.91
N SER A 527 6.04 16.33 26.01
CA SER A 527 5.43 17.39 25.21
C SER A 527 4.55 16.86 24.07
N ALA A 528 4.91 15.72 23.47
CA ALA A 528 4.19 15.17 22.33
C ALA A 528 2.92 14.39 22.72
N SER A 529 2.94 13.64 23.83
CA SER A 529 1.77 12.86 24.28
C SER A 529 1.86 12.50 25.77
N PRO A 530 0.98 13.07 26.60
CA PRO A 530 0.81 12.68 28.01
C PRO A 530 0.66 11.17 28.23
N VAL A 531 -0.15 10.51 27.39
CA VAL A 531 -0.38 9.06 27.49
C VAL A 531 0.91 8.29 27.21
N ALA A 532 1.68 8.71 26.20
CA ALA A 532 2.94 8.04 25.89
C ALA A 532 4.00 8.27 26.97
N SER A 533 3.98 9.40 27.66
CA SER A 533 4.85 9.63 28.83
C SER A 533 4.61 8.59 29.93
N CYS A 534 3.35 8.26 30.21
CA CYS A 534 3.01 7.21 31.16
C CYS A 534 3.56 5.83 30.73
N PHE A 535 3.40 5.48 29.46
CA PHE A 535 3.98 4.24 28.90
C PHE A 535 5.51 4.25 28.91
N TYR A 536 6.15 5.39 28.67
CA TYR A 536 7.61 5.53 28.68
C TYR A 536 8.17 5.21 30.08
N VAL A 537 7.64 5.85 31.11
CA VAL A 537 8.07 5.65 32.51
C VAL A 537 7.81 4.21 32.96
N TRP A 538 6.63 3.67 32.65
CA TRP A 538 6.31 2.28 32.95
C TRP A 538 7.23 1.30 32.22
N ALA A 539 7.47 1.48 30.92
CA ALA A 539 8.32 0.60 30.13
C ALA A 539 9.77 0.59 30.64
N LEU A 540 10.32 1.72 31.06
CA LEU A 540 11.63 1.78 31.71
C LEU A 540 11.67 0.97 33.01
N ALA A 541 10.61 1.00 33.81
CA ALA A 541 10.52 0.19 35.03
C ALA A 541 10.44 -1.30 34.72
N VAL A 542 9.71 -1.70 33.68
CA VAL A 542 9.68 -3.11 33.21
C VAL A 542 11.07 -3.56 32.75
N VAL A 543 11.75 -2.76 31.94
CA VAL A 543 13.10 -3.05 31.45
C VAL A 543 14.07 -3.21 32.63
N ALA A 544 14.10 -2.24 33.55
CA ALA A 544 14.97 -2.30 34.73
C ALA A 544 14.73 -3.55 35.58
N ARG A 545 13.46 -3.93 35.83
CA ARG A 545 13.13 -5.13 36.59
C ARG A 545 13.56 -6.40 35.85
N ALA A 546 13.33 -6.48 34.54
CA ALA A 546 13.71 -7.64 33.75
C ALA A 546 15.22 -7.84 33.68
N GLU A 547 16.00 -6.76 33.58
CA GLU A 547 17.46 -6.80 33.60
C GLU A 547 18.00 -7.24 34.97
N ASN A 548 17.46 -6.69 36.06
CA ASN A 548 17.84 -7.08 37.42
C ASN A 548 17.59 -8.58 37.67
N LEU A 549 16.43 -9.12 37.26
CA LEU A 549 16.14 -10.55 37.38
C LEU A 549 17.08 -11.42 36.55
N THR A 550 17.47 -10.95 35.36
CA THR A 550 18.38 -11.69 34.47
C THR A 550 19.79 -11.72 35.08
N ALA A 551 20.30 -10.58 35.52
CA ALA A 551 21.59 -10.47 36.19
C ALA A 551 21.67 -11.33 37.47
N MET A 552 20.62 -11.30 38.30
CA MET A 552 20.56 -12.16 39.49
C MET A 552 20.54 -13.65 39.14
N ALA A 553 19.81 -14.04 38.10
CA ALA A 553 19.76 -15.46 37.68
C ALA A 553 21.11 -15.95 37.16
N GLU A 554 21.85 -15.09 36.44
CA GLU A 554 23.21 -15.38 35.96
C GLU A 554 24.20 -15.48 37.11
N GLN A 555 24.15 -14.54 38.06
CA GLN A 555 25.00 -14.58 39.26
C GLN A 555 24.71 -15.81 40.13
N ALA A 556 23.44 -16.14 40.36
CA ALA A 556 23.06 -17.34 41.09
C ALA A 556 23.55 -18.61 40.39
N GLN A 557 23.49 -18.67 39.06
CA GLN A 557 24.03 -19.80 38.30
C GLN A 557 25.54 -19.92 38.46
N GLN A 558 26.28 -18.79 38.38
CA GLN A 558 27.72 -18.78 38.59
C GLN A 558 28.10 -19.32 39.98
N LEU A 559 27.39 -18.89 41.02
CA LEU A 559 27.62 -19.38 42.39
C LEU A 559 27.29 -20.87 42.56
N GLU A 560 26.21 -21.35 41.91
CA GLU A 560 25.85 -22.77 41.89
C GLU A 560 26.92 -23.61 41.17
N ASP A 561 27.44 -23.11 40.04
CA ASP A 561 28.49 -23.77 39.25
C ASP A 561 29.82 -23.79 40.02
N GLU A 562 30.20 -22.69 40.67
CA GLU A 562 31.38 -22.59 41.54
C GLU A 562 31.29 -23.53 42.74
N ALA A 563 30.13 -23.59 43.41
CA ALA A 563 29.91 -24.52 44.52
C ALA A 563 29.98 -25.98 44.07
N THR A 564 29.47 -26.29 42.87
CA THR A 564 29.54 -27.63 42.28
C THR A 564 30.97 -28.00 41.92
N ALA A 565 31.74 -27.07 41.35
CA ALA A 565 33.15 -27.26 41.04
C ALA A 565 34.00 -27.46 42.30
N ALA A 566 33.79 -26.65 43.34
CA ALA A 566 34.48 -26.78 44.62
C ALA A 566 34.14 -28.11 45.32
N ALA A 567 32.88 -28.57 45.24
CA ALA A 567 32.48 -29.86 45.76
C ALA A 567 33.14 -31.03 44.98
N ALA A 568 33.28 -30.91 43.66
CA ALA A 568 33.97 -31.90 42.84
C ALA A 568 35.48 -31.95 43.14
N GLU A 569 36.12 -30.78 43.34
CA GLU A 569 37.53 -30.70 43.73
C GLU A 569 37.77 -31.29 45.13
N ALA A 570 36.89 -30.99 46.09
CA ALA A 570 36.95 -31.56 47.44
C ALA A 570 36.74 -33.09 47.42
N ALA A 571 35.86 -33.60 46.56
CA ALA A 571 35.65 -35.03 46.38
C ALA A 571 36.89 -35.71 45.78
N ALA A 572 37.51 -35.11 44.76
CA ALA A 572 38.75 -35.63 44.16
C ALA A 572 39.91 -35.65 45.18
N ALA A 573 40.08 -34.58 45.96
CA ALA A 573 41.09 -34.52 47.01
C ALA A 573 40.87 -35.56 48.14
N ALA A 574 39.61 -35.95 48.39
CA ALA A 574 39.28 -36.98 49.36
C ALA A 574 39.50 -38.41 48.83
N GLU A 575 39.52 -38.63 47.51
CA GLU A 575 39.89 -39.93 46.91
C GLU A 575 41.41 -40.14 46.87
N ASP A 576 42.18 -39.05 46.79
CA ASP A 576 43.66 -39.09 46.82
C ASP A 576 44.26 -39.22 48.23
N ALA A 577 43.47 -38.99 49.29
CA ALA A 577 43.86 -39.05 50.70
C ALA A 577 43.52 -40.40 51.35
#